data_AF-A0AAW9NUP4-F1
#
_entry.id   AF-A0AAW9NUP4-F1
#
_cell.length_a   1.000
_cell.length_b   1.000
_cell.length_c   1.000
_cell.angle_alpha   90.00
_cell.angle_beta   90.00
_cell.angle_gamma   90.00
#
_symmetry.space_group_name_H-M   'P 1'
#
loop_
_entity.id
_entity.type
_entity.pdbx_description
1 polymer ?
#
loop_
_entity_poly.entity_id
_entity_poly.type
_entity_poly.pdbx_seq_one_letter_code
_entity_poly.pdbx_strand_id
1 'polypeptide(L)'
;MMKLEMIVEQQPIHISHDTYRRECRYTRGIHIPADEFSQIMKLMAEDTKLYFEFHNVAKKIEPGSYLNGHSSLARQIDEYYKKMKNTEIIGITNGQDFYVKLT
;
A
#
# COMPACT_ATOMS: atom_id res chain seq x y z
N MET A 1 14.57 -7.59 -13.84
CA MET A 1 14.26 -6.37 -13.07
C MET A 1 12.75 -6.34 -12.91
N MET A 2 12.20 -6.55 -11.71
CA MET A 2 10.75 -6.43 -11.52
C MET A 2 10.37 -4.96 -11.67
N LYS A 3 9.48 -4.66 -12.60
CA LYS A 3 8.94 -3.32 -12.78
C LYS A 3 7.74 -3.19 -11.85
N LEU A 4 7.86 -2.37 -10.82
CA LEU A 4 6.77 -2.10 -9.89
C LEU A 4 5.89 -1.01 -10.52
N GLU A 5 4.66 -1.37 -10.88
CA GLU A 5 3.74 -0.47 -11.58
C GLU A 5 2.40 -0.41 -10.84
N MET A 6 1.73 0.74 -10.97
CA MET A 6 0.34 0.86 -10.57
C MET A 6 -0.53 0.01 -11.50
N ILE A 7 -1.39 -0.80 -10.90
CA ILE A 7 -2.36 -1.63 -11.59
C ILE A 7 -3.68 -0.85 -11.68
N VAL A 8 -4.34 -0.94 -12.83
CA VAL A 8 -5.70 -0.44 -13.04
C VAL A 8 -6.63 -1.62 -13.19
N GLU A 9 -7.61 -1.71 -12.30
CA GLU A 9 -8.53 -2.82 -12.23
C GLU A 9 -9.79 -2.54 -13.06
N GLN A 10 -10.23 -3.56 -13.80
CA GLN A 10 -11.49 -3.50 -14.54
C GLN A 10 -12.70 -3.64 -13.61
N GLN A 11 -12.52 -4.30 -12.46
CA GLN A 11 -13.53 -4.45 -11.43
C GLN A 11 -12.98 -3.99 -10.08
N PRO A 12 -13.77 -3.28 -9.24
CA PRO A 12 -13.26 -2.80 -7.97
C PRO A 12 -12.80 -3.93 -7.05
N ILE A 13 -11.65 -3.75 -6.41
CA ILE A 13 -11.21 -4.56 -5.29
C ILE A 13 -11.86 -4.00 -4.02
N HIS A 14 -12.52 -4.87 -3.27
CA HIS A 14 -13.15 -4.52 -2.00
C HIS A 14 -12.25 -4.89 -0.83
N ILE A 15 -12.03 -3.93 0.06
CA ILE A 15 -11.17 -4.09 1.22
C ILE A 15 -11.88 -3.51 2.43
N SER A 16 -12.07 -4.35 3.45
CA SER A 16 -12.65 -3.90 4.72
C SER A 16 -11.77 -2.85 5.38
N HIS A 17 -12.40 -1.78 5.86
CA HIS A 17 -11.84 -0.82 6.79
C HIS A 17 -12.33 -1.16 8.20
N ASP A 18 -11.44 -1.72 9.01
CA ASP A 18 -11.81 -2.33 10.30
C ASP A 18 -12.45 -1.31 11.25
N THR A 19 -11.86 -0.12 11.38
CA THR A 19 -12.34 0.91 12.32
C THR A 19 -13.73 1.47 11.96
N TYR A 20 -13.99 1.75 10.68
CA TYR A 20 -15.27 2.29 10.23
C TYR A 20 -16.30 1.22 9.86
N ARG A 21 -15.93 -0.07 9.93
CA ARG A 21 -16.78 -1.22 9.55
C ARG A 21 -17.43 -1.06 8.16
N ARG A 22 -16.70 -0.47 7.21
CA ARG A 22 -17.13 -0.26 5.82
C ARG A 22 -16.19 -0.95 4.85
N GLU A 23 -16.67 -1.22 3.64
CA GLU A 23 -15.81 -1.66 2.54
C GLU A 23 -15.32 -0.44 1.74
N CYS A 24 -14.00 -0.32 1.65
CA CYS A 24 -13.36 0.55 0.67
C CYS A 24 -13.34 -0.13 -0.69
N ARG A 25 -13.51 0.64 -1.76
CA ARG A 25 -13.50 0.15 -3.14
C ARG A 25 -12.38 0.82 -3.91
N TYR A 26 -11.51 0.02 -4.49
CA TYR A 26 -10.34 0.51 -5.22
C TYR A 26 -10.33 -0.01 -6.64
N THR A 27 -10.12 0.87 -7.61
CA THR A 27 -9.88 0.52 -9.03
C THR A 27 -8.40 0.63 -9.40
N ARG A 28 -7.54 0.92 -8.42
CA ARG A 28 -6.10 1.01 -8.60
C ARG A 28 -5.36 0.43 -7.41
N GLY A 29 -4.21 -0.17 -7.66
CA GLY A 29 -3.38 -0.73 -6.60
C GLY A 29 -1.97 -1.06 -7.03
N ILE A 30 -1.23 -1.64 -6.11
CA ILE A 30 0.16 -2.05 -6.32
C ILE A 30 0.42 -3.39 -5.65
N HIS A 31 1.24 -4.21 -6.30
CA HIS A 31 1.67 -5.50 -5.77
C HIS A 31 3.07 -5.35 -5.20
N ILE A 32 3.25 -5.66 -3.91
CA ILE A 32 4.51 -5.48 -3.20
C ILE A 32 4.86 -6.80 -2.49
N PRO A 33 6.09 -7.32 -2.60
CA PRO A 33 6.53 -8.46 -1.80
C PRO A 33 6.35 -8.23 -0.30
N ALA A 34 5.81 -9.21 0.43
CA ALA A 34 5.50 -9.04 1.86
C ALA A 34 6.74 -8.69 2.72
N ASP A 35 7.92 -9.18 2.34
CA ASP A 35 9.20 -8.87 2.97
C ASP A 35 9.67 -7.43 2.71
N GLU A 36 9.47 -6.92 1.49
CA GLU A 36 9.72 -5.51 1.16
C GLU A 36 8.74 -4.58 1.88
N PHE A 37 7.45 -4.95 1.96
CA PHE A 37 6.46 -4.17 2.71
C PHE A 37 6.80 -4.12 4.21
N SER A 38 7.28 -5.24 4.77
CA SER A 38 7.76 -5.28 6.15
C SER A 38 8.94 -4.36 6.41
N GLN A 39 9.82 -4.15 5.42
CA GLN A 39 10.91 -3.16 5.51
C GLN A 39 10.38 -1.73 5.43
N ILE A 40 9.42 -1.46 4.53
CA ILE A 40 8.75 -0.16 4.42
C ILE A 40 8.14 0.21 5.78
N MET A 41 7.42 -0.72 6.43
CA MET A 41 6.83 -0.47 7.76
C MET A 41 7.86 -0.17 8.85
N LYS A 42 9.07 -0.74 8.78
CA LYS A 42 10.15 -0.46 9.76
C LYS A 42 10.75 0.93 9.60
N LEU A 43 10.73 1.47 8.38
CA LEU A 43 11.29 2.78 8.03
C LEU A 43 10.23 3.89 8.01
N MET A 44 8.96 3.52 8.16
CA MET A 44 7.81 4.41 8.12
C MET A 44 7.85 5.41 9.28
N ALA A 45 7.59 6.69 8.98
CA ALA A 45 7.40 7.71 10.01
C ALA A 45 6.25 7.33 10.96
N GLU A 46 6.40 7.62 12.25
CA GLU A 46 5.47 7.19 13.31
C GLU A 46 4.02 7.61 13.04
N ASP A 47 3.79 8.86 12.67
CA ASP A 47 2.45 9.37 12.33
C ASP A 47 1.81 8.62 11.16
N THR A 48 2.63 8.25 10.15
CA THR A 48 2.14 7.49 8.99
C THR A 48 1.83 6.05 9.40
N LYS A 49 2.63 5.47 10.30
CA LYS A 49 2.41 4.13 10.83
C LYS A 49 1.13 4.05 11.65
N LEU A 50 0.88 5.01 12.54
CA LEU A 50 -0.36 5.10 13.31
C LEU A 50 -1.59 5.22 12.39
N TYR A 51 -1.50 6.06 11.36
CA TYR A 51 -2.58 6.21 10.38
C TYR A 51 -2.78 4.95 9.53
N PHE A 52 -1.71 4.29 9.13
CA PHE A 52 -1.76 2.99 8.43
C PHE A 52 -2.44 1.93 9.30
N GLU A 53 -2.03 1.81 10.56
CA GLU A 53 -2.60 0.86 11.52
C GLU A 53 -4.09 1.13 11.71
N PHE A 54 -4.53 2.39 11.84
CA PHE A 54 -5.95 2.74 11.93
C PHE A 54 -6.80 2.25 10.75
N HIS A 55 -6.24 2.20 9.54
CA HIS A 55 -6.93 1.71 8.32
C HIS A 55 -6.82 0.18 8.14
N ASN A 56 -5.92 -0.47 8.89
CA ASN A 56 -5.51 -1.86 8.66
C ASN A 56 -5.35 -2.65 9.98
N VAL A 57 -6.07 -2.28 11.05
CA VAL A 57 -5.86 -2.68 12.47
C VAL A 57 -5.69 -4.19 12.66
N ALA A 58 -6.41 -5.01 11.89
CA ALA A 58 -6.38 -6.47 12.03
C ALA A 58 -5.72 -7.20 10.84
N LYS A 59 -5.13 -6.46 9.91
CA LYS A 59 -4.59 -7.06 8.68
C LYS A 59 -3.19 -7.60 8.92
N LYS A 60 -3.01 -8.85 8.53
CA LYS A 60 -1.70 -9.49 8.56
C LYS A 60 -0.83 -8.95 7.44
N ILE A 61 0.46 -8.86 7.71
CA ILE A 61 1.49 -8.53 6.71
C ILE A 61 2.05 -9.85 6.18
N GLU A 62 1.25 -10.56 5.38
CA GLU A 62 1.61 -11.85 4.77
C GLU A 62 1.15 -11.91 3.31
N PRO A 63 1.80 -12.73 2.45
CA PRO A 63 1.40 -12.89 1.06
C PRO A 63 -0.09 -13.21 0.91
N GLY A 64 -0.74 -12.61 -0.09
CA GLY A 64 -2.17 -12.71 -0.34
C GLY A 64 -3.03 -11.66 0.38
N SER A 65 -2.44 -10.90 1.32
CA SER A 65 -3.18 -9.85 2.05
C SER A 65 -3.46 -8.62 1.19
N TYR A 66 -4.62 -8.00 1.41
CA TYR A 66 -5.04 -6.74 0.77
C TYR A 66 -5.19 -5.64 1.82
N LEU A 67 -4.43 -4.57 1.66
CA LEU A 67 -4.35 -3.44 2.58
C LEU A 67 -4.95 -2.18 1.96
N ASN A 68 -5.60 -1.36 2.79
CA ASN A 68 -6.06 -0.03 2.43
C ASN A 68 -4.85 0.91 2.31
N GLY A 69 -4.65 1.48 1.13
CA GLY A 69 -3.58 2.43 0.84
C GLY A 69 -4.07 3.87 0.75
N HIS A 70 -3.35 4.77 1.42
CA HIS A 70 -3.63 6.21 1.48
C HIS A 70 -2.39 7.01 1.05
N SER A 71 -2.56 8.32 0.84
CA SER A 71 -1.52 9.20 0.30
C SER A 71 -0.19 9.22 1.09
N SER A 72 -0.23 9.16 2.43
CA SER A 72 1.01 9.07 3.23
C SER A 72 1.72 7.73 3.10
N LEU A 73 0.97 6.62 2.95
CA LEU A 73 1.57 5.30 2.65
C LEU A 73 2.21 5.31 1.25
N ALA A 74 1.55 5.89 0.25
CA ALA A 74 2.11 6.02 -1.10
C ALA A 74 3.48 6.71 -1.09
N ARG A 75 3.65 7.78 -0.32
CA ARG A 75 4.93 8.48 -0.17
C ARG A 75 6.01 7.58 0.44
N GLN A 76 5.69 6.84 1.48
CA GLN A 76 6.63 5.93 2.15
C GLN A 76 7.07 4.78 1.24
N ILE A 77 6.15 4.23 0.45
CA ILE A 77 6.45 3.21 -0.56
C ILE A 77 7.38 3.80 -1.63
N ASP A 78 7.02 4.95 -2.22
CA ASP A 78 7.83 5.59 -3.27
C ASP A 78 9.24 5.93 -2.77
N GLU A 79 9.36 6.49 -1.57
CA GLU A 79 10.65 6.79 -0.95
C GLU A 79 11.51 5.53 -0.74
N TYR A 80 10.92 4.43 -0.28
CA TYR A 80 11.63 3.16 -0.10
C TYR A 80 12.19 2.65 -1.43
N TYR A 81 11.37 2.59 -2.48
CA TYR A 81 11.82 2.08 -3.79
C TYR A 81 12.84 3.01 -4.46
N LYS A 82 12.67 4.34 -4.32
CA LYS A 82 13.66 5.31 -4.80
C LYS A 82 15.00 5.14 -4.10
N LYS A 83 15.01 5.06 -2.76
CA LYS A 83 16.25 4.97 -1.97
C LYS A 83 16.93 3.60 -2.06
N MET A 84 16.17 2.51 -1.98
CA MET A 84 16.71 1.15 -1.83
C MET A 84 16.90 0.43 -3.17
N LYS A 85 16.17 0.83 -4.21
CA LYS A 85 16.14 0.12 -5.50
C LYS A 85 16.37 1.04 -6.70
N ASN A 86 16.59 2.35 -6.49
CA ASN A 86 16.69 3.34 -7.56
C ASN A 86 15.55 3.23 -8.58
N THR A 87 14.33 3.00 -8.08
CA THR A 87 13.13 2.72 -8.89
C THR A 87 12.03 3.69 -8.50
N GLU A 88 11.37 4.29 -9.49
CA GLU A 88 10.19 5.12 -9.30
C GLU A 88 8.92 4.35 -9.66
N ILE A 89 7.86 4.57 -8.88
CA ILE A 89 6.56 3.96 -9.13
C ILE A 89 5.64 5.04 -9.70
N ILE A 90 5.52 5.06 -11.03
CA ILE A 90 4.78 6.10 -11.74
C ILE A 90 3.32 6.10 -11.27
N GLY A 91 2.87 7.27 -10.81
CA GLY A 91 1.48 7.53 -10.44
C GLY A 91 1.11 7.18 -9.00
N ILE A 92 1.96 6.52 -8.20
CA ILE A 92 1.60 6.17 -6.80
C ILE A 92 1.30 7.41 -5.95
N THR A 93 2.05 8.50 -6.13
CA THR A 93 1.95 9.76 -5.36
C THR A 93 1.04 10.81 -6.01
N ASN A 94 -0.12 10.40 -6.55
CA ASN A 94 -1.07 11.31 -7.23
C ASN A 94 -2.23 11.81 -6.34
N GLY A 95 -2.20 11.52 -5.04
CA GLY A 95 -3.23 11.91 -4.07
C GLY A 95 -4.50 11.05 -4.04
N GLN A 96 -4.63 10.06 -4.93
CA GLN A 96 -5.76 9.12 -4.91
C GLN A 96 -5.44 7.90 -4.05
N ASP A 97 -6.42 7.42 -3.30
CA ASP A 97 -6.30 6.16 -2.55
C ASP A 97 -6.16 4.95 -3.50
N PHE A 98 -5.62 3.86 -2.96
CA PHE A 98 -5.28 2.66 -3.72
C PHE A 98 -5.28 1.44 -2.80
N TYR A 99 -5.19 0.24 -3.36
CA TYR A 99 -4.92 -0.95 -2.56
C TYR A 99 -3.45 -1.38 -2.65
N VAL A 100 -2.96 -2.03 -1.60
CA VAL A 100 -1.71 -2.81 -1.66
C VAL A 100 -2.06 -4.28 -1.57
N LYS A 101 -1.58 -5.08 -2.52
CA LYS A 101 -1.61 -6.54 -2.41
C LYS A 101 -0.21 -7.03 -2.06
N LEU A 102 -0.11 -7.82 -1.01
CA LEU A 102 1.15 -8.45 -0.63
C LEU A 102 1.35 -9.73 -1.47
N THR A 103 2.51 -9.84 -2.11
CA THR A 103 2.90 -11.02 -2.91
C THR A 103 3.97 -11.85 -2.24
#